data_AF-A0A840I4L3-F1
#
_entry.id   AF-A0A840I4L3-F1
#
_cell.length_a   1.000
_cell.length_b   1.000
_cell.length_c   1.000
_cell.angle_alpha   90.00
_cell.angle_beta   90.00
_cell.angle_gamma   90.00
#
_symmetry.space_group_name_H-M   'P 1'
#
loop_
_entity.id
_entity.type
_entity.pdbx_description
1 polymer ?
#
loop_
_entity_poly.entity_id
_entity_poly.type
_entity_poly.pdbx_seq_one_letter_code
_entity_poly.pdbx_strand_id
1 'polypeptide(L)'
;MPILLLVIALAAVIYIAKESRSFARRRAFQAKSGPRLVETLTDPREAAAILLVQQAAYEGHVTVEQKRVILSLMTDAFGVRGDEAEGLFSFGRMAVGQMGDAANSLRRLLRPIRESLTLSEMKQLVDMMHRVAEVGSPPNEHQTALLSATRRALSLSEPA
;
A
#
# COMPACT_ATOMS: atom_id res chain seq x y z
N MET A 1 19.56 5.41 -40.27
CA MET A 1 19.17 4.72 -39.01
C MET A 1 19.39 5.64 -37.80
N PRO A 2 18.53 6.65 -37.51
CA PRO A 2 18.77 7.60 -36.41
C PRO A 2 17.73 7.56 -35.27
N ILE A 3 16.81 6.58 -35.25
CA ILE A 3 15.69 6.55 -34.27
C ILE A 3 16.07 5.78 -32.99
N LEU A 4 17.05 4.88 -33.03
CA LEU A 4 17.41 4.01 -31.91
C LEU A 4 18.17 4.71 -30.78
N LEU A 5 18.88 5.81 -31.06
CA LEU A 5 19.67 6.54 -30.06
C LEU A 5 18.84 7.54 -29.23
N LEU A 6 17.67 7.95 -29.72
CA LEU A 6 16.80 8.92 -29.02
C LEU A 6 15.93 8.25 -27.93
N VAL A 7 15.66 6.95 -28.07
CA VAL A 7 14.87 6.17 -27.11
C VAL A 7 15.67 5.82 -25.85
N ILE A 8 16.99 5.62 -25.98
CA ILE A 8 17.86 5.28 -24.85
C ILE A 8 18.11 6.50 -23.94
N ALA A 9 18.15 7.71 -24.50
CA ALA A 9 18.31 8.95 -23.73
C ALA A 9 17.07 9.28 -22.88
N LEU A 10 15.85 8.97 -23.34
CA LEU A 10 14.61 9.22 -22.59
C LEU A 10 14.42 8.23 -21.43
N ALA A 11 14.82 6.97 -21.61
CA ALA A 11 14.76 5.95 -20.57
C ALA A 11 15.68 6.27 -19.37
N ALA A 12 16.86 6.87 -19.63
CA ALA A 12 17.78 7.28 -18.57
C ALA A 12 17.25 8.45 -17.71
N VAL A 13 16.53 9.39 -18.31
CA VAL A 13 15.93 10.54 -17.58
C VAL A 13 14.77 10.10 -16.68
N ILE A 14 13.96 9.13 -17.12
CA ILE A 14 12.86 8.58 -16.31
C ILE A 14 13.38 7.70 -15.16
N TYR A 15 14.49 6.98 -15.36
CA TYR A 15 15.09 6.15 -14.31
C TYR A 15 15.74 7.00 -13.21
N ILE A 16 16.45 8.08 -13.56
CA ILE A 16 17.14 8.94 -12.58
C ILE A 16 16.16 9.83 -11.78
N ALA A 17 14.99 10.16 -12.34
CA ALA A 17 13.96 10.91 -11.62
C ALA A 17 13.29 10.11 -10.47
N LYS A 18 13.38 8.77 -10.46
CA LYS A 18 12.81 7.91 -9.41
C LYS A 18 13.76 7.67 -8.22
N GLU A 19 15.07 7.83 -8.38
CA GLU A 19 16.05 7.45 -7.35
C GLU A 19 16.24 8.54 -6.26
N SER A 20 16.06 9.82 -6.58
CA SER A 20 16.37 10.92 -5.64
C SER A 20 15.29 11.19 -4.56
N ARG A 21 14.09 10.64 -4.70
CA ARG A 21 12.97 10.83 -3.74
C ARG A 21 12.90 9.78 -2.64
N SER A 22 13.60 8.65 -2.76
CA SER A 22 13.56 7.57 -1.75
C SER A 22 14.38 7.92 -0.50
N PHE A 23 15.57 8.50 -0.68
CA PHE A 23 16.47 8.87 0.43
C PHE A 23 16.01 10.10 1.21
N ALA A 24 15.38 11.09 0.56
CA ALA A 24 14.85 12.27 1.25
C ALA A 24 13.66 11.94 2.18
N ARG A 25 12.85 10.93 1.82
CA ARG A 25 11.70 10.48 2.62
C ARG A 25 12.09 9.78 3.91
N ARG A 26 13.15 8.96 3.89
CA ARG A 26 13.69 8.31 5.10
C ARG A 26 14.09 9.31 6.21
N ARG A 27 14.53 10.53 5.86
CA ARG A 27 14.90 11.58 6.84
C ARG A 27 13.72 12.39 7.38
N ALA A 28 12.71 12.70 6.56
CA ALA A 28 11.49 13.36 7.04
C ALA A 28 10.62 12.46 7.94
N PHE A 29 10.83 11.14 7.84
CA PHE A 29 10.06 10.10 8.50
C PHE A 29 10.30 9.99 10.02
N GLN A 30 11.53 10.22 10.51
CA GLN A 30 11.80 10.23 11.96
C GLN A 30 11.11 11.37 12.72
N ALA A 31 10.63 12.40 12.01
CA ALA A 31 9.99 13.57 12.63
C ALA A 31 8.46 13.44 12.76
N LYS A 32 7.83 12.40 12.19
CA LYS A 32 6.36 12.25 12.15
C LYS A 32 5.93 11.03 12.95
N SER A 33 5.88 11.16 14.27
CA SER A 33 5.33 10.13 15.16
C SER A 33 4.06 10.66 15.85
N GLY A 34 2.93 9.96 15.69
CA GLY A 34 1.66 10.27 16.37
C GLY A 34 0.42 10.24 15.47
N PRO A 35 -0.76 10.61 16.01
CA PRO A 35 -2.07 10.63 15.30
C PRO A 35 -2.07 11.40 13.97
N ARG A 36 -1.08 12.27 13.77
CA ARG A 36 -0.86 13.08 12.57
C ARG A 36 -0.31 12.30 11.38
N LEU A 37 0.13 11.04 11.55
CA LEU A 37 0.74 10.26 10.47
C LEU A 37 -0.23 10.13 9.28
N VAL A 38 -1.45 9.68 9.54
CA VAL A 38 -2.49 9.51 8.52
C VAL A 38 -2.95 10.86 7.94
N GLU A 39 -2.85 11.94 8.71
CA GLU A 39 -3.24 13.29 8.25
C GLU A 39 -2.30 13.85 7.19
N THR A 40 -1.04 13.41 7.19
CA THR A 40 0.00 13.89 6.28
C THR A 40 0.35 12.89 5.18
N LEU A 41 -0.46 11.84 5.03
CA LEU A 41 -0.23 10.77 4.07
C LEU A 41 -0.57 11.24 2.66
N THR A 42 0.43 11.23 1.77
CA THR A 42 0.29 11.68 0.38
C THR A 42 0.66 10.61 -0.65
N ASP A 43 1.44 9.59 -0.26
CA ASP A 43 1.81 8.51 -1.18
C ASP A 43 0.74 7.39 -1.11
N PRO A 44 0.06 7.06 -2.22
CA PRO A 44 -0.94 5.99 -2.23
C PRO A 44 -0.35 4.61 -1.90
N ARG A 45 0.95 4.38 -2.14
CA ARG A 45 1.63 3.12 -1.82
C ARG A 45 1.79 2.93 -0.31
N GLU A 46 2.04 4.01 0.42
CA GLU A 46 2.10 4.01 1.89
C GLU A 46 0.71 3.73 2.47
N ALA A 47 -0.34 4.34 1.93
CA ALA A 47 -1.73 4.07 2.31
C ALA A 47 -2.15 2.62 2.06
N ALA A 48 -1.84 2.10 0.87
CA ALA A 48 -2.09 0.72 0.51
C ALA A 48 -1.35 -0.24 1.43
N ALA A 49 -0.07 0.01 1.74
CA ALA A 49 0.71 -0.80 2.66
C ALA A 49 0.09 -0.87 4.07
N ILE A 50 -0.43 0.26 4.59
CA ILE A 50 -1.16 0.27 5.87
C ILE A 50 -2.37 -0.67 5.81
N LEU A 51 -3.19 -0.59 4.76
CA LEU A 51 -4.39 -1.41 4.62
C LEU A 51 -4.06 -2.90 4.52
N LEU A 52 -3.04 -3.26 3.73
CA LEU A 52 -2.59 -4.65 3.59
C LEU A 52 -2.07 -5.21 4.92
N VAL A 53 -1.30 -4.41 5.66
CA VAL A 53 -0.77 -4.84 6.96
C VAL A 53 -1.89 -4.92 8.01
N GLN A 54 -2.84 -3.98 8.03
CA GLN A 54 -4.02 -4.06 8.90
C GLN A 54 -4.79 -5.36 8.65
N GLN A 55 -4.97 -5.73 7.39
CA GLN A 55 -5.71 -6.93 7.00
C GLN A 55 -5.11 -8.20 7.62
N ALA A 56 -3.79 -8.34 7.56
CA ALA A 56 -3.09 -9.45 8.22
C ALA A 56 -3.09 -9.32 9.75
N ALA A 57 -3.01 -8.10 10.28
CA ALA A 57 -2.91 -7.86 11.73
C ALA A 57 -4.20 -8.17 12.51
N TYR A 58 -5.36 -8.28 11.86
CA TYR A 58 -6.61 -8.63 12.55
C TYR A 58 -6.60 -10.04 13.18
N GLU A 59 -5.67 -10.91 12.80
CA GLU A 59 -5.41 -12.19 13.49
C GLU A 59 -4.52 -12.05 14.74
N GLY A 60 -4.26 -10.81 15.17
CA GLY A 60 -3.44 -10.46 16.33
C GLY A 60 -1.96 -10.32 16.02
N HIS A 61 -1.47 -10.98 14.98
CA HIS A 61 -0.10 -10.80 14.48
C HIS A 61 -0.01 -11.14 12.99
N VAL A 62 0.89 -10.46 12.29
CA VAL A 62 1.19 -10.78 10.89
C VAL A 62 2.11 -12.01 10.85
N THR A 63 1.65 -13.08 10.22
CA THR A 63 2.44 -14.31 10.04
C THR A 63 3.57 -14.12 9.02
N VAL A 64 4.57 -15.02 9.04
CA VAL A 64 5.65 -15.02 8.04
C VAL A 64 5.09 -15.19 6.62
N GLU A 65 4.05 -16.00 6.48
CA GLU A 65 3.40 -16.27 5.20
C GLU A 65 2.65 -15.06 4.66
N GLN A 66 1.83 -14.43 5.50
CA GLN A 66 1.14 -13.17 5.16
C GLN A 66 2.15 -12.08 4.79
N LYS A 67 3.24 -11.92 5.57
CA LYS A 67 4.30 -10.97 5.23
C LYS A 67 4.85 -11.23 3.83
N ARG A 68 5.20 -12.48 3.51
CA ARG A 68 5.75 -12.85 2.19
C ARG A 68 4.78 -12.51 1.06
N VAL A 69 3.49 -12.82 1.24
CA VAL A 69 2.44 -12.49 0.27
C VAL A 69 2.33 -10.98 0.09
N ILE A 70 2.27 -10.22 1.19
CA ILE A 70 2.21 -8.75 1.15
C ILE A 70 3.40 -8.16 0.39
N LEU A 71 4.62 -8.64 0.65
CA LEU A 71 5.83 -8.16 -0.04
C LEU A 71 5.79 -8.46 -1.55
N SER A 72 5.35 -9.67 -1.93
CA SER A 72 5.18 -10.03 -3.36
C SER A 72 4.16 -9.11 -4.02
N LEU A 73 2.98 -8.97 -3.41
CA LEU A 73 1.91 -8.12 -3.92
C LEU A 73 2.37 -6.67 -4.11
N MET A 74 3.12 -6.11 -3.15
CA MET A 74 3.65 -4.74 -3.27
C MET A 74 4.71 -4.62 -4.35
N THR A 75 5.62 -5.60 -4.48
CA THR A 75 6.63 -5.64 -5.54
C THR A 75 5.96 -5.63 -6.92
N ASP A 76 4.97 -6.51 -7.12
CA ASP A 76 4.28 -6.70 -8.39
C ASP A 76 3.37 -5.50 -8.74
N ALA A 77 2.52 -5.08 -7.80
CA ALA A 77 1.52 -4.06 -8.06
C ALA A 77 2.09 -2.63 -8.02
N PHE A 78 3.08 -2.36 -7.17
CA PHE A 78 3.62 -1.00 -7.03
C PHE A 78 4.86 -0.77 -7.92
N GLY A 79 5.38 -1.83 -8.56
CA GLY A 79 6.59 -1.77 -9.38
C GLY A 79 7.82 -1.31 -8.59
N VAL A 80 7.90 -1.73 -7.32
CA VAL A 80 9.00 -1.42 -6.40
C VAL A 80 9.90 -2.63 -6.22
N ARG A 81 11.15 -2.43 -5.80
CA ARG A 81 12.05 -3.53 -5.47
C ARG A 81 11.74 -4.13 -4.10
N GLY A 82 12.25 -5.33 -3.84
CA GLY A 82 12.04 -6.02 -2.57
C GLY A 82 12.48 -5.23 -1.32
N ASP A 83 13.57 -4.46 -1.39
CA ASP A 83 14.02 -3.62 -0.29
C ASP A 83 13.10 -2.41 -0.02
N GLU A 84 12.51 -1.86 -1.08
CA GLU A 84 11.48 -0.81 -0.96
C GLU A 84 10.15 -1.40 -0.45
N ALA A 85 9.75 -2.59 -0.90
CA ALA A 85 8.59 -3.30 -0.38
C ALA A 85 8.72 -3.62 1.11
N GLU A 86 9.90 -4.06 1.57
CA GLU A 86 10.20 -4.25 2.99
C GLU A 86 10.06 -2.93 3.78
N GLY A 87 10.54 -1.82 3.21
CA GLY A 87 10.35 -0.49 3.79
C GLY A 87 8.88 -0.11 3.93
N LEU A 88 8.06 -0.34 2.91
CA LEU A 88 6.62 -0.09 2.93
C LEU A 88 5.90 -0.99 3.94
N PHE A 89 6.30 -2.26 4.04
CA PHE A 89 5.76 -3.18 5.04
C PHE A 89 6.07 -2.71 6.47
N SER A 90 7.32 -2.34 6.75
CA SER A 90 7.73 -1.79 8.04
C SER A 90 6.96 -0.51 8.38
N PHE A 91 6.75 0.36 7.39
CA PHE A 91 5.92 1.55 7.53
C PHE A 91 4.48 1.19 7.91
N GLY A 92 3.84 0.30 7.15
CA GLY A 92 2.47 -0.14 7.42
C GLY A 92 2.32 -0.74 8.82
N ARG A 93 3.26 -1.59 9.24
CA ARG A 93 3.27 -2.21 10.57
C ARG A 93 3.40 -1.18 11.68
N MET A 94 4.33 -0.23 11.54
CA MET A 94 4.49 0.86 12.51
C MET A 94 3.21 1.70 12.59
N ALA A 95 2.64 2.07 11.45
CA ALA A 95 1.44 2.90 11.38
C ALA A 95 0.23 2.22 12.03
N VAL A 96 -0.02 0.94 11.73
CA VAL A 96 -1.06 0.13 12.39
C VAL A 96 -0.86 0.11 13.90
N GLY A 97 0.37 -0.12 14.37
CA GLY A 97 0.68 -0.07 15.81
C GLY A 97 0.42 1.28 16.48
N GLN A 98 0.52 2.39 15.75
CA GLN A 98 0.26 3.74 16.27
C GLN A 98 -1.21 4.16 16.22
N MET A 99 -1.96 3.73 15.21
CA MET A 99 -3.37 4.12 15.02
C MET A 99 -4.38 3.12 15.62
N GLY A 100 -3.93 1.90 15.94
CA GLY A 100 -4.80 0.80 16.32
C GLY A 100 -5.48 0.21 15.08
N ASP A 101 -6.74 0.58 14.85
CA ASP A 101 -7.54 0.04 13.74
C ASP A 101 -7.64 1.03 12.58
N ALA A 102 -7.09 0.65 11.42
CA ALA A 102 -7.15 1.45 10.19
C ALA A 102 -8.58 1.77 9.73
N ALA A 103 -9.58 0.96 10.08
CA ALA A 103 -10.98 1.22 9.75
C ALA A 103 -11.45 2.57 10.30
N ASN A 104 -10.95 2.99 11.47
CA ASN A 104 -11.28 4.27 12.09
C ASN A 104 -10.74 5.48 11.31
N SER A 105 -9.71 5.27 10.49
CA SER A 105 -9.06 6.30 9.69
C SER A 105 -9.23 6.11 8.18
N LEU A 106 -10.13 5.20 7.78
CA LEU A 106 -10.23 4.71 6.40
C LEU A 106 -10.44 5.85 5.39
N ARG A 107 -11.32 6.82 5.68
CA ARG A 107 -11.56 7.96 4.78
C ARG A 107 -10.27 8.74 4.48
N ARG A 108 -9.39 8.89 5.48
CA ARG A 108 -8.13 9.63 5.34
C ARG A 108 -7.08 8.78 4.62
N LEU A 109 -6.98 7.49 4.95
CA LEU A 109 -6.11 6.54 4.25
C LEU A 109 -6.44 6.44 2.75
N LEU A 110 -7.73 6.43 2.41
CA LEU A 110 -8.16 6.32 1.01
C LEU A 110 -8.04 7.62 0.22
N ARG A 111 -7.75 8.76 0.85
CA ARG A 111 -7.60 10.04 0.13
C ARG A 111 -6.50 9.99 -0.94
N PRO A 112 -5.22 9.69 -0.63
CA PRO A 112 -4.16 9.62 -1.65
C PRO A 112 -4.43 8.54 -2.70
N ILE A 113 -5.11 7.44 -2.31
CA ILE A 113 -5.55 6.39 -3.23
C ILE A 113 -6.54 6.94 -4.26
N ARG A 114 -7.61 7.61 -3.82
CA ARG A 114 -8.61 8.20 -4.72
C ARG A 114 -8.04 9.29 -5.62
N GLU A 115 -7.10 10.08 -5.11
CA GLU A 115 -6.49 11.19 -5.85
C GLU A 115 -5.50 10.71 -6.92
N SER A 116 -4.92 9.50 -6.77
CA SER A 116 -3.79 9.06 -7.59
C SER A 116 -4.03 7.81 -8.43
N LEU A 117 -4.95 6.92 -8.02
CA LEU A 117 -5.17 5.63 -8.67
C LEU A 117 -6.36 5.68 -9.64
N THR A 118 -6.28 4.87 -10.68
CA THR A 118 -7.39 4.55 -11.57
C THR A 118 -8.37 3.57 -10.91
N LEU A 119 -9.57 3.45 -11.48
CA LEU A 119 -10.56 2.47 -11.01
C LEU A 119 -10.02 1.03 -11.02
N SER A 120 -9.22 0.67 -12.04
CA SER A 120 -8.63 -0.67 -12.14
C SER A 120 -7.61 -0.93 -11.02
N GLU A 121 -6.77 0.05 -10.71
CA GLU A 121 -5.79 -0.06 -9.63
C GLU A 121 -6.47 -0.09 -8.25
N MET A 122 -7.57 0.64 -8.07
CA MET A 122 -8.38 0.55 -6.85
C MET A 122 -9.01 -0.84 -6.67
N LYS A 123 -9.51 -1.45 -7.75
CA LYS A 123 -9.99 -2.84 -7.72
C LYS A 123 -8.86 -3.80 -7.36
N GLN A 124 -7.70 -3.64 -7.99
CA GLN A 124 -6.51 -4.44 -7.70
C GLN A 124 -6.09 -4.33 -6.24
N LEU A 125 -6.13 -3.14 -5.63
CA LEU A 125 -5.84 -2.97 -4.20
C LEU A 125 -6.80 -3.79 -3.32
N VAL A 126 -8.10 -3.75 -3.62
CA VAL A 126 -9.08 -4.54 -2.84
C VAL A 126 -8.85 -6.03 -3.03
N ASP A 127 -8.51 -6.48 -4.23
CA ASP A 127 -8.19 -7.89 -4.48
C ASP A 127 -6.90 -8.30 -3.75
N MET A 128 -5.91 -7.41 -3.66
CA MET A 128 -4.72 -7.63 -2.82
C MET A 128 -5.10 -7.78 -1.35
N MET A 129 -5.97 -6.93 -0.82
CA MET A 129 -6.48 -7.06 0.56
C MET A 129 -7.19 -8.40 0.75
N HIS A 130 -7.99 -8.84 -0.21
CA HIS A 130 -8.68 -10.13 -0.14
C HIS A 130 -7.69 -11.29 -0.10
N ARG A 131 -6.71 -11.29 -1.01
CA ARG A 131 -5.65 -12.31 -1.06
C ARG A 131 -4.85 -12.40 0.23
N VAL A 132 -4.61 -11.29 0.92
CA VAL A 132 -3.93 -11.29 2.22
C VAL A 132 -4.80 -11.93 3.30
N ALA A 133 -6.11 -11.68 3.28
CA ALA A 133 -7.06 -12.21 4.24
C ALA A 133 -7.34 -13.72 4.09
N GLU A 134 -7.10 -14.27 2.90
CA GLU A 134 -7.24 -15.71 2.63
C GLU A 134 -6.00 -16.54 2.96
N VAL A 135 -4.91 -15.90 3.39
CA VAL A 135 -3.67 -16.62 3.71
C VAL A 135 -3.86 -17.42 5.00
N GLY A 136 -3.80 -18.75 4.89
CA GLY A 136 -3.82 -19.69 6.01
C GLY A 136 -5.24 -20.10 6.47
N SER A 137 -6.20 -19.17 6.43
CA SER A 137 -7.61 -19.43 6.74
C SER A 137 -8.55 -18.51 5.97
N PRO A 138 -9.86 -18.84 5.87
CA PRO A 138 -10.85 -17.92 5.34
C PRO A 138 -10.89 -16.58 6.11
N PRO A 139 -11.22 -15.45 5.46
CA PRO A 139 -11.28 -14.15 6.11
C PRO A 139 -12.22 -14.11 7.32
N ASN A 140 -11.77 -13.52 8.43
CA ASN A 140 -12.59 -13.30 9.61
C ASN A 140 -13.51 -12.07 9.46
N GLU A 141 -14.35 -11.83 10.48
CA GLU A 141 -15.34 -10.72 10.46
C GLU A 141 -14.70 -9.35 10.31
N HIS A 142 -13.58 -9.08 11.01
CA HIS A 142 -12.89 -7.79 10.92
C HIS A 142 -12.23 -7.57 9.56
N GLN A 143 -11.60 -8.60 9.01
CA GLN A 143 -11.04 -8.61 7.65
C GLN A 143 -12.11 -8.36 6.60
N THR A 144 -13.25 -9.05 6.72
CA THR A 144 -14.41 -8.87 5.83
C THR A 144 -14.98 -7.46 5.94
N ALA A 145 -15.13 -6.94 7.17
CA ALA A 145 -15.64 -5.61 7.42
C ALA A 145 -14.74 -4.52 6.80
N LEU A 146 -13.41 -4.62 6.94
CA LEU A 146 -12.48 -3.67 6.34
C LEU A 146 -12.50 -3.74 4.80
N LEU A 147 -12.60 -4.94 4.22
CA LEU A 147 -12.75 -5.14 2.77
C LEU A 147 -14.01 -4.45 2.25
N SER A 148 -15.17 -4.75 2.84
CA SER A 148 -16.44 -4.16 2.40
C SER A 148 -16.47 -2.66 2.63
N ALA A 149 -15.92 -2.17 3.75
CA ALA A 149 -15.81 -0.73 4.00
C ALA A 149 -14.93 -0.04 2.95
N THR A 150 -13.82 -0.67 2.55
CA THR A 150 -12.92 -0.16 1.51
C THR A 150 -13.60 -0.15 0.15
N ARG A 151 -14.28 -1.24 -0.25
CA ARG A 151 -15.07 -1.32 -1.50
C ARG A 151 -16.10 -0.19 -1.58
N ARG A 152 -16.93 -0.05 -0.54
CA ARG A 152 -17.95 1.00 -0.46
C ARG A 152 -17.34 2.39 -0.53
N ALA A 153 -16.27 2.63 0.22
CA ALA A 153 -15.60 3.93 0.21
C ALA A 153 -14.99 4.24 -1.17
N LEU A 154 -14.48 3.26 -1.89
CA LEU A 154 -13.96 3.45 -3.25
C LEU A 154 -15.06 3.39 -4.33
N SER A 155 -16.34 3.29 -3.94
CA SER A 155 -17.48 3.16 -4.84
C SER A 155 -17.32 2.02 -5.85
N LEU A 156 -16.70 0.92 -5.41
CA LEU A 156 -16.53 -0.28 -6.21
C LEU A 156 -17.78 -1.15 -6.05
N SER A 157 -18.30 -1.68 -7.16
CA SER A 157 -19.34 -2.70 -7.14
C SER A 157 -18.85 -3.93 -6.36
N GLU A 158 -19.76 -4.60 -5.65
CA GLU A 158 -19.47 -5.94 -5.10
C GLU A 158 -19.09 -6.89 -6.26
N PRO A 159 -18.14 -7.82 -6.05
CA PRO A 159 -17.86 -8.84 -7.05
C PRO A 159 -19.14 -9.65 -7.32
N ALA A 160 -19.41 -9.90 -8.59
CA ALA A 160 -20.54 -10.71 -9.06
C ALA A 160 -20.39 -12.17 -8.62
#